data_AF-A0A528M6X1-F1
#
_entry.id   AF-A0A528M6X1-F1
#
_cell.length_a   1.000
_cell.length_b   1.000
_cell.length_c   1.000
_cell.angle_alpha   90.00
_cell.angle_beta   90.00
_cell.angle_gamma   90.00
#
_symmetry.space_group_name_H-M   'P 1'
#
loop_
_entity.id
_entity.type
_entity.pdbx_description
1 polymer ?
#
loop_
_entity_poly.entity_id
_entity_poly.type
_entity_poly.pdbx_seq_one_letter_code
_entity_poly.pdbx_strand_id
1 'polypeptide(L)'
;MVNNYHEHDGRFASKRPSKPTETPMAERVARAICRRNGIDPDRKGNEAKWRWQEFMDDAAAAIEEMRIPDEAMENAWSGPERWNGDALGIWQDMIDAALGKVRVPE
;
A
#
# COMPACT_ATOMS: atom_id res chain seq x y z
N MET A 1 6.92 -40.59 -31.38
CA MET A 1 5.82 -40.71 -30.38
C MET A 1 6.15 -39.82 -29.19
N VAL A 2 5.18 -39.52 -28.33
CA VAL A 2 5.18 -38.35 -27.44
C VAL A 2 5.11 -38.78 -25.96
N ASN A 3 5.67 -37.96 -25.05
CA ASN A 3 5.39 -37.89 -23.60
C ASN A 3 5.78 -39.13 -22.75
N ASN A 4 5.99 -39.05 -21.43
CA ASN A 4 6.25 -37.96 -20.46
C ASN A 4 6.74 -38.60 -19.13
N TYR A 5 7.20 -37.77 -18.16
CA TYR A 5 7.48 -38.13 -16.75
C TYR A 5 8.69 -39.07 -16.56
N HIS A 6 9.55 -39.00 -15.54
CA HIS A 6 9.71 -38.22 -14.30
C HIS A 6 11.26 -38.00 -14.09
N GLU A 7 11.83 -37.25 -13.13
CA GLU A 7 11.30 -36.60 -11.92
C GLU A 7 12.13 -35.33 -11.50
N HIS A 8 12.22 -35.10 -10.19
CA HIS A 8 12.95 -34.10 -9.39
C HIS A 8 14.49 -34.34 -9.37
N ASP A 9 15.38 -33.40 -8.99
CA ASP A 9 15.29 -32.60 -7.75
C ASP A 9 16.22 -31.36 -7.68
N GLY A 10 16.06 -30.55 -6.61
CA GLY A 10 17.22 -29.92 -5.97
C GLY A 10 17.51 -28.42 -6.15
N ARG A 11 16.72 -27.63 -6.90
CA ARG A 11 16.85 -26.16 -6.82
C ARG A 11 16.08 -25.63 -5.62
N PHE A 12 16.81 -25.13 -4.63
CA PHE A 12 16.29 -24.36 -3.51
C PHE A 12 15.40 -23.22 -4.02
N ALA A 13 14.09 -23.47 -4.07
CA ALA A 13 13.10 -22.42 -4.07
C ALA A 13 13.21 -21.72 -2.72
N SER A 14 14.07 -20.69 -2.67
CA SER A 14 14.07 -19.70 -1.61
C SER A 14 12.66 -19.12 -1.61
N LYS A 15 11.81 -19.65 -0.73
CA LYS A 15 10.49 -19.13 -0.45
C LYS A 15 10.74 -17.74 0.10
N ARG A 16 10.75 -16.73 -0.79
CA ARG A 16 10.51 -15.35 -0.39
C ARG A 16 9.26 -15.43 0.48
N PRO A 17 9.30 -15.04 1.77
CA PRO A 17 8.08 -14.97 2.54
C PRO A 17 7.14 -14.12 1.72
N SER A 18 5.96 -14.67 1.40
CA SER A 18 4.89 -13.91 0.79
C SER A 18 4.76 -12.65 1.62
N LYS A 19 5.09 -11.48 1.03
CA LYS A 19 4.84 -10.21 1.71
C LYS A 19 3.37 -10.26 2.16
N PRO A 20 3.04 -9.82 3.38
CA PRO A 20 1.65 -9.59 3.75
C PRO A 20 1.01 -8.69 2.69
N THR A 21 -0.33 -8.66 2.65
CA THR A 21 -1.12 -7.91 1.67
C THR A 21 -1.04 -6.39 1.92
N GLU A 22 0.18 -5.85 1.86
CA GLU A 22 0.58 -4.49 2.19
C GLU A 22 0.57 -3.68 0.90
N THR A 23 -0.23 -2.62 0.85
CA THR A 23 -0.24 -1.77 -0.34
C THR A 23 1.07 -1.01 -0.49
N PRO A 24 1.54 -0.80 -1.73
CA PRO A 24 2.76 -0.03 -1.98
C PRO A 24 2.73 1.39 -1.41
N MET A 25 1.54 2.00 -1.23
CA MET A 25 1.42 3.32 -0.63
C MET A 25 1.49 3.29 0.90
N ALA A 26 0.79 2.37 1.57
CA ALA A 26 0.88 2.24 3.02
C ALA A 26 2.31 1.86 3.46
N GLU A 27 2.99 0.93 2.76
CA GLU A 27 4.41 0.64 3.01
C GLU A 27 5.28 1.92 2.86
N ARG A 28 5.03 2.74 1.83
CA ARG A 28 5.78 4.01 1.64
C ARG A 28 5.56 5.01 2.77
N VAL A 29 4.32 5.17 3.24
CA VAL A 29 3.98 6.10 4.33
C VAL A 29 4.54 5.59 5.66
N ALA A 30 4.37 4.31 5.99
CA ALA A 30 4.93 3.70 7.19
C ALA A 30 6.47 3.81 7.25
N ARG A 31 7.15 3.62 6.11
CA ARG A 31 8.59 3.86 5.97
C ARG A 31 8.99 5.32 6.17
N ALA A 32 8.14 6.29 5.82
CA ALA A 32 8.39 7.70 6.07
C ALA A 32 8.22 8.04 7.56
N ILE A 33 7.22 7.47 8.24
CA ILE A 33 7.00 7.60 9.69
C ILE A 33 8.20 7.06 10.47
N CYS A 34 8.70 5.86 10.13
CA CYS A 34 9.94 5.30 10.68
C CYS A 34 11.11 6.31 10.63
N ARG A 35 11.41 6.84 9.43
CA ARG A 35 12.52 7.77 9.23
C ARG A 35 12.34 9.07 10.03
N ARG A 36 11.12 9.61 10.09
CA ARG A 36 10.78 10.79 10.90
C ARG A 36 11.04 10.55 12.39
N ASN A 37 10.81 9.33 12.87
CA ASN A 37 11.05 8.91 14.25
C ASN A 37 12.51 8.48 14.52
N GLY A 38 13.43 8.66 13.56
CA GLY A 38 14.84 8.26 13.69
C GLY A 38 15.07 6.74 13.61
N ILE A 39 14.07 5.99 13.15
CA ILE A 39 14.10 4.52 13.04
C ILE A 39 14.44 4.13 11.61
N ASP A 40 15.43 3.27 11.43
CA ASP A 40 15.71 2.62 10.14
C ASP A 40 14.55 1.65 9.80
N PRO A 41 13.77 1.91 8.73
CA PRO A 41 12.63 1.05 8.37
C PRO A 41 13.07 -0.36 7.97
N ASP A 42 14.24 -0.52 7.34
CA ASP A 42 14.74 -1.81 6.84
C ASP A 42 15.54 -2.57 7.91
N ARG A 43 15.58 -2.06 9.14
CA ARG A 43 15.99 -2.84 10.32
C ARG A 43 14.90 -3.81 10.72
N LYS A 44 15.26 -5.03 11.14
CA LYS A 44 14.33 -5.96 11.78
C LYS A 44 14.07 -5.59 13.25
N GLY A 45 12.81 -5.66 13.66
CA GLY A 45 12.37 -5.65 15.04
C GLY A 45 12.54 -7.02 15.71
N ASN A 46 12.16 -7.11 16.98
CA ASN A 46 12.34 -8.32 17.80
C ASN A 46 11.49 -9.51 17.30
N GLU A 47 10.37 -9.26 16.62
CA GLU A 47 9.45 -10.27 16.08
C GLU A 47 9.77 -10.69 14.64
N ALA A 48 11.00 -10.46 14.16
CA ALA A 48 11.46 -10.70 12.78
C ALA A 48 10.73 -9.91 11.66
N LYS A 49 9.69 -9.12 12.00
CA LYS A 49 9.09 -8.04 11.21
C LYS A 49 10.10 -6.92 10.93
N TRP A 50 9.90 -6.19 9.84
CA TRP A 50 10.63 -4.94 9.57
C TRP A 50 10.04 -3.80 10.38
N ARG A 51 10.86 -2.82 10.78
CA ARG A 51 10.39 -1.71 11.64
C ARG A 51 9.22 -0.93 11.05
N TRP A 52 9.16 -0.75 9.73
CA TRP A 52 8.02 -0.07 9.10
C TRP A 52 6.70 -0.81 9.27
N GLN A 53 6.69 -2.13 9.47
CA GLN A 53 5.46 -2.89 9.69
C GLN A 53 4.80 -2.57 11.04
N GLU A 54 5.56 -2.01 11.99
CA GLU A 54 5.06 -1.51 13.28
C GLU A 54 4.25 -0.20 13.13
N PHE A 55 4.32 0.47 11.96
CA PHE A 55 3.66 1.75 11.66
C PHE A 55 2.61 1.64 10.54
N MET A 56 2.17 0.42 10.18
CA MET A 56 1.21 0.23 9.10
C MET A 56 -0.20 0.75 9.43
N ASP A 57 -0.63 0.64 10.69
CA ASP A 57 -1.91 1.16 11.15
C ASP A 57 -1.91 2.70 11.15
N ASP A 58 -0.84 3.32 11.66
CA ASP A 58 -0.63 4.78 11.59
C ASP A 58 -0.62 5.29 10.13
N ALA A 59 0.01 4.53 9.23
CA ALA A 59 0.05 4.85 7.80
C ALA A 59 -1.33 4.72 7.14
N ALA A 60 -2.10 3.69 7.49
CA ALA A 60 -3.46 3.52 6.99
C ALA A 60 -4.39 4.63 7.50
N ALA A 61 -4.30 5.00 8.79
CA ALA A 61 -5.06 6.11 9.36
C ALA A 61 -4.70 7.44 8.67
N ALA A 62 -3.42 7.75 8.50
CA ALA A 62 -2.99 8.99 7.83
C ALA A 62 -3.44 9.08 6.36
N ILE A 63 -3.54 7.95 5.66
CA ILE A 63 -4.10 7.90 4.29
C ILE A 63 -5.63 8.03 4.30
N GLU A 64 -6.32 7.43 5.29
CA GLU A 64 -7.78 7.52 5.42
C GLU A 64 -8.25 8.94 5.77
N GLU A 65 -7.52 9.69 6.59
CA GLU A 65 -7.80 11.11 6.88
C GLU A 65 -7.76 11.99 5.61
N MET A 66 -7.00 11.60 4.58
CA MET A 66 -7.00 12.28 3.28
C MET A 66 -8.26 12.02 2.43
N ARG A 67 -9.20 11.17 2.87
CA ARG A 67 -10.43 10.85 2.11
C ARG A 67 -11.31 12.08 1.85
N ILE A 68 -11.27 13.07 2.74
CA ILE A 68 -11.95 14.37 2.58
C ILE A 68 -10.86 15.40 2.26
N PRO A 69 -10.86 16.02 1.06
CA PRO A 69 -9.92 17.11 0.76
C PRO A 69 -10.21 18.34 1.62
N ASP A 70 -9.18 19.11 1.96
CA ASP A 70 -9.35 20.43 2.60
C ASP A 70 -9.57 21.55 1.56
N GLU A 71 -9.96 22.74 2.02
CA GLU A 71 -10.21 23.92 1.16
C GLU A 71 -8.99 24.28 0.27
N ALA A 72 -7.76 24.04 0.72
CA ALA A 72 -6.57 24.32 -0.08
C ALA A 72 -6.37 23.26 -1.18
N MET A 73 -6.62 21.98 -0.90
CA MET A 73 -6.66 20.91 -1.89
C MET A 73 -7.79 21.11 -2.89
N GLU A 74 -8.97 21.54 -2.42
CA GLU A 74 -10.11 21.84 -3.28
C GLU A 74 -9.79 22.97 -4.27
N ASN A 75 -9.20 24.07 -3.78
CA ASN A 75 -8.78 25.21 -4.60
C ASN A 75 -7.57 24.92 -5.50
N ALA A 76 -6.73 23.93 -5.18
CA ALA A 76 -5.61 23.50 -6.03
C ALA A 76 -6.07 22.69 -7.27
N TRP A 77 -7.30 22.20 -7.29
CA TRP A 77 -7.84 21.42 -8.41
C TRP A 77 -8.16 22.31 -9.62
N SER A 78 -7.37 22.15 -10.69
CA SER A 78 -7.53 22.86 -11.97
C SER A 78 -8.31 22.07 -13.03
N GLY A 79 -9.01 21.01 -12.63
CA GLY A 79 -9.83 20.21 -13.55
C GLY A 79 -11.01 21.00 -14.13
N PRO A 80 -11.55 20.58 -15.31
CA PRO A 80 -12.62 21.30 -16.00
C PRO A 80 -13.94 21.32 -15.21
N GLU A 81 -14.10 20.42 -14.24
CA GLU A 81 -15.21 20.37 -13.30
C GLU A 81 -14.65 20.48 -11.88
N ARG A 82 -15.09 21.51 -11.14
CA ARG A 82 -14.81 21.68 -9.71
C ARG A 82 -15.62 20.64 -8.94
N TRP A 83 -14.96 19.60 -8.42
CA TRP A 83 -15.50 18.63 -7.45
C TRP A 83 -16.97 18.27 -7.67
N ASN A 84 -17.33 17.92 -8.90
CA ASN A 84 -18.57 17.20 -9.15
C ASN A 84 -18.48 15.81 -8.49
N GLY A 85 -19.62 15.10 -8.40
CA GLY A 85 -19.66 13.78 -7.76
C GLY A 85 -18.62 12.81 -8.30
N ASP A 86 -18.30 12.91 -9.59
CA ASP A 86 -17.33 12.07 -10.28
C ASP A 86 -15.88 12.37 -9.84
N ALA A 87 -15.48 13.65 -9.73
CA ALA A 87 -14.15 14.03 -9.25
C ALA A 87 -13.91 13.66 -7.77
N LEU A 88 -14.92 13.82 -6.90
CA LEU A 88 -14.82 13.37 -5.51
C LEU A 88 -14.79 11.83 -5.41
N GLY A 89 -15.56 11.13 -6.25
CA GLY A 89 -15.52 9.67 -6.37
C GLY A 89 -14.13 9.17 -6.76
N ILE A 90 -13.53 9.72 -7.82
CA ILE A 90 -12.18 9.38 -8.29
C ILE A 90 -11.13 9.61 -7.19
N TRP A 91 -11.24 10.70 -6.43
CA TRP A 91 -10.35 10.95 -5.28
C TRP A 91 -10.48 9.84 -4.22
N GLN A 92 -11.70 9.49 -3.84
CA GLN A 92 -11.96 8.44 -2.85
C GLN A 92 -11.50 7.05 -3.35
N ASP A 93 -11.70 6.73 -4.62
CA ASP A 93 -11.20 5.51 -5.26
C ASP A 93 -9.66 5.44 -5.25
N MET A 94 -8.97 6.58 -5.42
CA MET A 94 -7.50 6.64 -5.29
C MET A 94 -7.03 6.38 -3.85
N ILE A 95 -7.76 6.88 -2.84
CA ILE A 95 -7.49 6.59 -1.42
C ILE A 95 -7.77 5.11 -1.11
N ASP A 96 -8.86 4.54 -1.62
CA ASP A 96 -9.17 3.12 -1.44
C ASP A 96 -8.16 2.20 -2.15
N ALA A 97 -7.69 2.56 -3.35
CA ALA A 97 -6.58 1.87 -4.00
C ALA A 97 -5.27 1.98 -3.21
N ALA A 98 -4.98 3.14 -2.60
CA ALA A 98 -3.83 3.33 -1.72
C ALA A 98 -3.91 2.48 -0.43
N LEU A 99 -5.11 2.18 0.05
CA LEU A 99 -5.37 1.32 1.21
C LEU A 99 -5.62 -0.15 0.87
N GLY A 100 -5.77 -0.50 -0.42
CA GLY A 100 -6.02 -1.87 -0.89
C GLY A 100 -7.48 -2.28 -0.79
N LYS A 101 -8.37 -1.32 -0.51
CA LYS A 101 -9.82 -1.45 -0.40
C LYS A 101 -10.51 -1.47 -1.79
N VAL A 102 -9.82 -1.95 -2.83
CA VAL A 102 -10.33 -1.93 -4.20
C VAL A 102 -11.63 -2.74 -4.27
N ARG A 103 -12.75 -2.06 -4.53
CA ARG A 103 -14.00 -2.73 -4.86
C ARG A 103 -13.78 -3.57 -6.12
N VAL A 104 -14.01 -4.88 -6.00
CA VAL A 104 -14.22 -5.72 -7.17
C VAL A 104 -15.57 -5.31 -7.77
N PRO A 105 -15.65 -4.88 -9.04
CA PRO A 105 -16.94 -4.68 -9.68
C PRO A 105 -17.65 -6.02 -9.85
N GLU A 106 -18.92 -6.07 -9.43
CA GLU A 106 -19.84 -7.20 -9.67
C GLU A 106 -20.31 -7.27 -11.13
#